data_AF-A0A0T5ZZ51-F1
#
_entry.id   AF-A0A0T5ZZ51-F1
#
_cell.length_a   1.000
_cell.length_b   1.000
_cell.length_c   1.000
_cell.angle_alpha   90.00
_cell.angle_beta   90.00
_cell.angle_gamma   90.00
#
_symmetry.space_group_name_H-M   'P 1'
#
loop_
_entity.id
_entity.type
_entity.pdbx_description
1 polymer ?
#
loop_
_entity_poly.entity_id
_entity_poly.type
_entity_poly.pdbx_seq_one_letter_code
_entity_poly.pdbx_strand_id
1 'polypeptide(L)' 'MGTCPKCKRKIRHNGNHIKLGQVWYHKACPERPAKAKQP' A
#
# COMPACT_ATOMS: atom_id res chain seq x y z
N MET A 1 1.21 1.69 10.46
CA MET A 1 1.63 0.37 9.93
C MET A 1 0.39 -0.50 9.73
N GLY A 2 -0.28 -0.35 8.59
CA GLY A 2 -1.48 -1.12 8.26
C GLY A 2 -1.34 -1.77 6.90
N THR A 3 -2.35 -2.51 6.45
CA THR A 3 -2.39 -3.06 5.10
C THR A 3 -3.14 -2.10 4.19
N CYS A 4 -2.55 -1.72 3.05
CA CYS A 4 -3.24 -0.91 2.05
C CYS A 4 -4.43 -1.70 1.50
N PRO A 5 -5.69 -1.26 1.63
CA PRO A 5 -6.84 -2.04 1.17
C PRO A 5 -6.92 -2.12 -0.36
N LYS A 6 -6.32 -1.17 -1.10
CA LYS A 6 -6.33 -1.15 -2.57
C LYS A 6 -5.44 -2.24 -3.19
N CYS A 7 -4.25 -2.48 -2.64
CA CYS A 7 -3.32 -3.50 -3.15
C CYS A 7 -3.07 -4.68 -2.19
N LYS A 8 -3.70 -4.67 -1.01
CA LYS A 8 -3.56 -5.68 0.06
C LYS A 8 -2.11 -5.91 0.53
N ARG A 9 -1.22 -4.95 0.30
CA ARG A 9 0.18 -5.01 0.74
C ARG A 9 0.37 -4.29 2.06
N LYS A 10 1.27 -4.82 2.90
CA LYS A 10 1.69 -4.16 4.14
C LYS A 10 2.36 -2.83 3.82
N ILE A 11 1.92 -1.77 4.48
CA ILE A 11 2.51 -0.45 4.40
C ILE A 11 3.69 -0.41 5.36
N ARG A 12 4.89 -0.30 4.79
CA ARG A 12 6.14 -0.21 5.55
C ARG A 12 6.23 1.16 6.25
N HIS A 13 6.83 1.16 7.43
CA HIS A 13 7.20 2.39 8.12
C HIS A 13 8.19 3.14 7.22
N ASN A 14 7.98 4.46 7.02
CA ASN A 14 8.80 5.31 6.13
C ASN A 14 8.63 5.10 4.60
N GLY A 15 7.56 4.44 4.14
CA GLY A 15 7.24 4.37 2.70
C GLY A 15 6.43 5.56 2.18
N ASN A 16 6.27 5.69 0.85
CA ASN A 16 5.32 6.64 0.25
C ASN A 16 3.87 6.19 0.47
N HIS A 17 3.27 6.58 1.59
CA HIS A 17 1.89 6.27 1.98
C HIS A 17 1.14 7.52 2.46
N ILE A 18 -0.17 7.53 2.29
CA ILE A 18 -1.10 8.60 2.67
C ILE A 18 -2.17 8.03 3.59
N LYS A 19 -2.59 8.81 4.58
CA LYS A 19 -3.71 8.47 5.46
C LYS A 19 -4.97 9.12 4.92
N LEU A 20 -5.98 8.32 4.57
CA LEU A 20 -7.31 8.78 4.20
C LEU A 20 -8.28 8.36 5.31
N GLY A 21 -8.68 9.33 6.15
CA GLY A 21 -9.45 9.08 7.36
C GLY A 21 -8.69 8.21 8.35
N GLN A 22 -9.21 7.03 8.64
CA GLN A 22 -8.58 6.04 9.52
C GLN A 22 -7.71 5.01 8.77
N VAL A 23 -7.75 5.03 7.43
CA VAL A 23 -7.15 3.99 6.60
C VAL A 23 -5.90 4.51 5.90
N TRP A 24 -4.86 3.66 5.86
CA TRP A 24 -3.62 3.98 5.19
C TRP A 24 -3.59 3.39 3.77
N TYR A 25 -3.13 4.17 2.81
CA TYR A 25 -2.98 3.80 1.41
C TYR A 25 -1.55 4.06 0.95
N HIS A 26 -1.03 3.27 0.02
CA HIS A 26 0.19 3.68 -0.69
C HIS A 26 -0.12 4.90 -1.56
N LYS A 27 0.74 5.93 -1.52
CA LYS A 27 0.60 7.13 -2.37
C LYS A 27 0.64 6.75 -3.85
N ALA A 28 1.54 5.83 -4.19
CA ALA A 28 1.59 5.17 -5.49
C ALA A 28 1.10 3.71 -5.36
N CYS A 29 -0.17 3.54 -4.97
CA CYS A 29 -0.75 2.21 -4.93
C CYS A 29 -0.90 1.67 -6.36
N PRO A 30 -0.28 0.53 -6.72
CA PRO A 30 -0.50 -0.07 -8.02
C PRO A 30 -2.00 -0.39 -8.15
N GLU A 31 -2.64 0.13 -9.19
CA GLU A 31 -4.08 -0.03 -9.42
C GLU A 31 -4.45 -1.45 -9.84
N ARG A 32 -3.47 -2.18 -10.36
CA ARG A 32 -3.54 -3.62 -10.50
C ARG A 32 -2.95 -4.26 -9.25
N PRO A 33 -3.46 -5.41 -8.78
CA PRO A 33 -2.69 -6.26 -7.91
C PRO A 33 -1.43 -6.58 -8.70
N ALA A 34 -0.37 -5.81 -8.45
CA ALA A 34 0.91 -6.13 -8.99
C ALA A 34 1.19 -7.51 -8.38
N LYS A 35 1.09 -8.55 -9.20
CA LYS A 35 2.01 -9.66 -9.12
C LYS A 35 3.39 -9.03 -9.32
N ALA A 36 3.89 -8.29 -8.31
CA ALA A 36 5.29 -7.95 -8.29
C ALA A 36 5.93 -9.29 -8.01
N LYS A 37 6.51 -9.83 -9.08
CA LYS A 37 7.56 -10.84 -9.06
C LYS A 37 8.30 -10.71 -7.73
N GLN A 38 8.09 -11.70 -6.87
CA GLN A 38 9.08 -11.99 -5.83
C GLN A 38 10.36 -12.40 -6.56
N PRO A 39 11.55 -12.04 -6.04
CA PRO A 39 12.81 -12.45 -6.65
C PRO A 39 12.90 -13.98 -6.81
#